data_AF-K9KAV9-F1
#
_entry.id   AF-K9KAV9-F1
#
_cell.length_a   1.000
_cell.length_b   1.000
_cell.length_c   1.000
_cell.angle_alpha   90.00
_cell.angle_beta   90.00
_cell.angle_gamma   90.00
#
_symmetry.space_group_name_H-M   'P 1'
#
loop_
_entity.id
_entity.type
_entity.pdbx_description
1 polymer ?
#
loop_
_entity_poly.entity_id
_entity_poly.type
_entity_poly.pdbx_seq_one_letter_code
_entity_poly.pdbx_strand_id
1 'polypeptide(L)'
;VSGGILRIFPEGKAQFADIEPKFDRLLFFWSDRRNPHEVQPAYATRYAITVWYFDADERARAKVKYLTGEKGVRVELNKPSDSITKDVL
;
A
#
# COMPACT_ATOMS: atom_id res chain seq x y z
N VAL A 1 -7.81 13.52 -20.12
CA VAL A 1 -7.53 12.62 -18.98
C VAL A 1 -6.02 12.57 -18.78
N SER A 2 -5.50 12.76 -17.56
CA SER A 2 -4.06 12.91 -17.31
C SER A 2 -3.26 11.60 -17.20
N GLY A 3 -3.87 10.45 -17.57
CA GLY A 3 -3.25 9.13 -17.41
C GLY A 3 -3.05 8.73 -15.94
N GLY A 4 -2.03 7.91 -15.65
CA GLY A 4 -1.63 7.54 -14.29
C GLY A 4 -2.54 6.52 -13.58
N ILE A 5 -3.34 5.77 -14.34
CA ILE A 5 -4.21 4.71 -13.85
C ILE A 5 -3.36 3.58 -13.26
N LEU A 6 -3.72 3.11 -12.06
CA LEU A 6 -3.23 1.84 -11.53
C LEU A 6 -4.15 0.73 -12.04
N ARG A 7 -3.60 -0.17 -12.86
CA ARG A 7 -4.31 -1.35 -13.36
C ARG A 7 -3.83 -2.58 -12.62
N ILE A 8 -4.75 -3.31 -12.00
CA ILE A 8 -4.48 -4.57 -11.28
C ILE A 8 -5.10 -5.73 -12.07
N PHE A 9 -4.36 -6.83 -12.22
CA PHE A 9 -4.77 -8.07 -12.89
C PHE A 9 -4.88 -9.22 -11.88
N PRO A 10 -6.01 -9.37 -11.16
CA PRO A 10 -6.13 -10.42 -10.14
C PRO A 10 -5.91 -11.82 -10.71
N GLU A 11 -5.04 -12.60 -10.08
CA GLU A 11 -4.72 -13.98 -10.49
C GLU A 11 -6.00 -14.83 -10.54
N GLY A 12 -6.17 -15.60 -11.62
CA GLY A 12 -7.32 -16.49 -11.81
C GLY A 12 -8.64 -15.79 -12.17
N LYS A 13 -8.63 -14.48 -12.45
CA LYS A 13 -9.80 -13.74 -12.93
C LYS A 13 -9.59 -13.28 -14.38
N ALA A 14 -10.65 -13.34 -15.18
CA ALA A 14 -10.66 -12.82 -16.54
C ALA A 14 -10.82 -11.28 -16.60
N GLN A 15 -10.91 -10.62 -15.45
CA GLN A 15 -11.14 -9.19 -15.32
C GLN A 15 -9.93 -8.52 -14.69
N PHE A 16 -9.72 -7.25 -15.02
CA PHE A 16 -8.77 -6.36 -14.36
C PHE A 16 -9.53 -5.21 -13.68
N ALA A 17 -8.84 -4.52 -12.76
CA ALA A 17 -9.37 -3.35 -12.07
C ALA A 17 -8.56 -2.11 -12.45
N ASP A 18 -9.23 -1.11 -13.04
CA ASP A 18 -8.66 0.21 -13.29
C ASP A 18 -9.00 1.17 -12.15
N ILE A 19 -7.96 1.71 -11.52
CA ILE A 19 -8.08 2.53 -10.32
C ILE A 19 -7.48 3.91 -10.62
N GLU A 20 -8.36 4.89 -10.76
CA GLU A 20 -7.97 6.29 -10.88
C GLU A 20 -7.25 6.79 -9.60
N PRO A 21 -6.15 7.55 -9.74
CA PRO A 21 -5.42 8.14 -8.62
C PRO A 21 -6.13 9.38 -8.07
N LYS A 22 -7.32 9.17 -7.49
CA LYS A 22 -8.13 10.24 -6.91
C LYS A 22 -7.53 10.75 -5.61
N PHE A 23 -7.62 12.06 -5.39
CA PHE A 23 -7.31 12.66 -4.09
C PHE A 23 -8.15 12.01 -2.98
N ASP A 24 -7.54 11.80 -1.82
CA ASP A 24 -8.15 11.18 -0.63
C ASP A 24 -8.65 9.73 -0.83
N ARG A 25 -8.22 9.04 -1.90
CA ARG A 25 -8.51 7.62 -2.08
C ARG A 25 -7.50 6.77 -1.33
N LEU A 26 -8.00 5.96 -0.40
CA LEU A 26 -7.27 4.83 0.19
C LEU A 26 -7.50 3.55 -0.60
N LEU A 27 -6.44 2.77 -0.82
CA LEU A 27 -6.49 1.50 -1.54
C LEU A 27 -5.75 0.42 -0.77
N PHE A 28 -6.36 -0.77 -0.69
CA PHE A 28 -5.75 -1.98 -0.15
C PHE A 28 -5.77 -3.10 -1.20
N PHE A 29 -4.66 -3.81 -1.34
CA PHE A 29 -4.57 -5.03 -2.13
C PHE A 29 -3.45 -5.93 -1.58
N TRP A 30 -3.51 -7.23 -1.86
CA TRP A 30 -2.46 -8.17 -1.43
C TRP A 30 -1.17 -7.91 -2.20
N SER A 31 -0.06 -7.81 -1.48
CA SER A 31 1.27 -7.53 -2.05
C SER A 31 1.90 -8.71 -2.78
N ASP A 32 1.36 -9.91 -2.63
CA ASP A 32 1.91 -11.12 -3.24
C ASP A 32 1.46 -11.28 -4.71
N ARG A 33 1.76 -12.45 -5.27
CA ARG A 33 1.47 -12.81 -6.67
C ARG A 33 -0.01 -12.75 -7.07
N ARG A 34 -0.94 -12.57 -6.13
CA ARG A 34 -2.38 -12.47 -6.44
C ARG A 34 -2.73 -11.18 -7.19
N ASN A 35 -1.93 -10.11 -7.06
CA ASN A 35 -2.20 -8.81 -7.68
C ASN A 35 -1.02 -8.27 -8.51
N PRO A 36 -0.66 -8.89 -9.64
CA PRO A 36 0.12 -8.23 -10.68
C PRO A 36 -0.51 -6.89 -11.05
N HIS A 37 0.28 -5.83 -11.12
CA HIS A 37 -0.23 -4.49 -11.40
C HIS A 37 0.77 -3.62 -12.13
N GLU A 38 0.25 -2.68 -12.91
CA GLU A 38 1.01 -1.68 -13.64
C GLU A 38 0.43 -0.28 -13.41
N VAL A 39 1.28 0.74 -13.48
CA VAL A 39 0.85 2.14 -13.53
C VAL A 39 1.00 2.63 -14.96
N GLN A 40 -0.11 3.03 -15.58
CA GLN A 40 -0.11 3.57 -16.94
C GLN A 40 0.63 4.93 -17.00
N PRO A 41 1.11 5.36 -18.18
CA PRO A 41 1.75 6.66 -18.36
C PRO A 41 0.91 7.81 -17.76
N ALA A 42 1.58 8.71 -17.04
CA ALA A 42 0.97 9.91 -16.47
C ALA A 42 1.52 11.15 -17.19
N TYR A 43 0.64 12.09 -17.52
CA TYR A 43 0.96 13.32 -18.26
C TYR A 43 0.83 14.58 -17.40
N ALA A 44 0.73 14.40 -16.08
CA ALA A 44 0.79 15.44 -15.06
C ALA A 44 1.45 14.89 -13.79
N THR A 45 2.02 15.76 -12.96
CA THR A 45 2.62 15.36 -11.67
C THR A 45 1.61 14.64 -10.78
N ARG A 46 2.01 13.48 -10.24
CA ARG A 46 1.16 12.59 -9.44
C ARG A 46 1.85 12.27 -8.11
N TYR A 47 1.16 12.53 -7.00
CA TYR A 47 1.61 12.17 -5.65
C TYR A 47 0.84 10.97 -5.11
N ALA A 48 1.53 10.09 -4.38
CA ALA A 48 0.94 8.97 -3.66
C ALA A 48 1.85 8.57 -2.48
N ILE A 49 1.27 8.02 -1.43
CA ILE A 49 1.98 7.44 -0.29
C ILE A 49 1.61 5.96 -0.23
N THR A 50 2.59 5.09 -0.04
CA THR A 50 2.38 3.64 0.03
C THR A 50 2.96 3.10 1.33
N VAL A 51 2.18 2.23 1.99
CA VAL A 51 2.59 1.48 3.17
C VAL A 51 2.43 -0.01 2.91
N TRP A 52 3.33 -0.83 3.46
CA TRP A 52 3.22 -2.29 3.41
C TRP A 52 3.10 -2.83 4.83
N TYR A 53 2.03 -3.57 5.08
CA TYR A 53 1.85 -4.29 6.34
C TYR A 53 2.56 -5.64 6.25
N PHE A 54 3.28 -5.99 7.31
CA PHE A 54 3.97 -7.27 7.39
C PHE A 54 3.09 -8.34 8.04
N ASP A 55 3.06 -9.51 7.40
CA ASP A 55 2.77 -10.75 8.10
C ASP A 55 3.94 -11.12 9.02
N ALA A 56 3.63 -11.57 10.24
CA ALA A 56 4.65 -11.86 11.25
C ALA A 56 5.53 -13.06 10.88
N ASP A 57 4.90 -14.14 10.40
CA ASP A 57 5.56 -15.41 10.13
C ASP A 57 6.37 -15.36 8.84
N GLU A 58 5.80 -14.79 7.77
CA GLU A 58 6.49 -14.59 6.51
C GLU A 58 7.75 -13.73 6.69
N ARG A 59 7.65 -12.65 7.47
CA ARG A 59 8.78 -11.78 7.76
C ARG A 59 9.86 -12.47 8.59
N ALA A 60 9.49 -13.26 9.60
CA ALA A 60 10.45 -14.00 10.41
C ALA A 60 11.30 -14.93 9.52
N ARG A 61 10.66 -15.65 8.58
CA ARG A 61 11.36 -16.49 7.59
C ARG A 61 12.23 -15.67 6.64
N ALA A 62 11.75 -14.51 6.18
CA ALA A 62 12.49 -13.66 5.25
C ALA A 62 13.78 -13.08 5.86
N LYS A 63 13.76 -12.69 7.14
CA LYS A 63 14.94 -12.17 7.86
C LYS A 63 16.10 -13.16 7.95
N VAL A 64 15.80 -14.45 8.04
CA VAL A 64 16.82 -15.51 8.07
C VAL A 64 17.48 -15.67 6.70
N LYS A 65 16.70 -15.48 5.63
CA LYS A 65 17.12 -15.77 4.26
C LYS A 65 17.77 -14.57 3.55
N TYR A 66 17.43 -13.34 3.93
CA TYR A 66 17.84 -12.14 3.21
C TYR A 66 18.28 -11.02 4.16
N LEU A 67 19.32 -10.27 3.75
CA LEU A 67 19.62 -8.95 4.34
C LEU A 67 18.55 -7.96 3.86
N THR A 68 17.65 -7.57 4.75
CA THR A 68 16.55 -6.68 4.40
C THR A 68 16.98 -5.22 4.53
N GLY A 69 17.04 -4.47 3.42
CA GLY A 69 17.27 -3.01 3.41
C GLY A 69 16.07 -2.21 3.93
N GLU A 70 15.96 -0.92 3.60
CA GLU A 70 14.91 -0.01 4.11
C GLU A 70 13.48 -0.58 4.01
N LYS A 71 13.17 -1.28 2.91
CA LYS A 71 11.85 -1.91 2.68
C LYS A 71 11.51 -3.08 3.61
N GLY A 72 12.46 -3.62 4.40
CA GLY A 72 12.19 -4.68 5.38
C GLY A 72 12.26 -4.24 6.84
N VAL A 73 12.50 -2.94 7.08
CA VAL A 73 12.39 -2.35 8.41
C VAL A 73 10.91 -2.33 8.82
N ARG A 74 10.61 -2.84 10.02
CA ARG A 74 9.27 -2.77 10.60
C ARG A 74 9.24 -1.65 11.61
N VAL A 75 8.27 -0.78 11.47
CA VAL A 75 7.88 0.20 12.47
C VAL A 75 6.59 -0.29 13.14
N GLU A 76 6.41 0.01 14.42
CA GLU A 76 5.17 -0.32 15.12
C GLU A 76 4.00 0.53 14.61
N LEU A 77 2.79 -0.01 14.69
CA LEU A 77 1.60 0.77 14.37
C LEU A 77 1.39 1.84 15.44
N ASN A 78 0.99 3.02 14.99
CA ASN A 78 0.64 4.11 15.88
C ASN A 78 -0.49 3.65 16.81
N LYS A 79 -0.30 3.90 18.11
CA LYS A 79 -1.36 3.75 19.10
C LYS A 79 -2.24 5.00 19.08
N PRO A 80 -3.53 4.91 19.43
CA PRO A 80 -4.35 6.09 19.62
C PRO A 80 -3.62 7.06 20.55
N SER A 81 -3.47 8.31 20.14
CA SER A 81 -3.04 9.35 21.07
C SER A 81 -4.13 9.51 22.12
N ASP A 82 -3.78 9.59 23.40
CA ASP A 82 -4.74 9.93 24.45
C ASP A 82 -5.47 11.22 24.03
N SER A 83 -6.78 11.11 23.80
CA SER A 83 -7.60 12.26 23.49
C SER A 83 -7.49 13.21 24.67
N ILE A 84 -6.99 14.43 24.44
CA ILE A 84 -7.18 15.51 25.40
C ILE A 84 -8.67 15.85 25.37
N THR A 85 -9.50 15.09 26.09
CA THR A 85 -10.74 15.61 26.66
C THR A 85 -10.31 16.58 27.74
N LYS A 86 -9.92 17.79 27.33
CA LYS A 86 -10.04 18.94 28.20
C LYS A 86 -11.44 19.45 27.97
N ASP A 87 -12.30 19.14 28.92
CA ASP A 87 -13.50 19.88 29.24
C ASP A 87 -13.23 21.37 29.01
N VAL A 88 -13.86 21.94 27.99
CA VAL A 88 -14.02 23.39 27.90
C VAL A 88 -15.39 23.65 28.52
N LEU A 89 -15.34 24.09 29.78
CA LEU A 89 -16.39 24.81 30.50
C LEU A 89 -16.98 25.93 29.64
#